data_AF-A0A317JCN9-F1
#
_entry.id   AF-A0A317JCN9-F1
#
_cell.length_a   1.000
_cell.length_b   1.000
_cell.length_c   1.000
_cell.angle_alpha   90.00
_cell.angle_beta   90.00
_cell.angle_gamma   90.00
#
_symmetry.space_group_name_H-M   'P 1'
#
loop_
_entity.id
_entity.type
_entity.pdbx_description
1 polymer ?
#
loop_
_entity_poly.entity_id
_entity_poly.type
_entity_poly.pdbx_seq_one_letter_code
_entity_poly.pdbx_strand_id
1 'polypeptide(L)'
;MAIVSSHNINCALAHYADALKDFLCPIFNIEIIDLKTSLLRQEGENYQKMSETHIDQLCARLQEFDIVNVHLELGLYGTSIESIMSRMLKICQASGRLILTVHTIDYKEAHKGHSHIYQQIMQTLKQRPPSNPFHLITHLPQESALIEKMYAINNVTDFPLLFLTNERRKKFQQSRNPNIWKKQFGFKEEDVTIGMFGLLSTHKNYSHALRTLNLLPAHYKLLIVGEAHHMNIKEWKVDPVIQEMVSYLDDHPALVSRVIFTGRRDDAKYFEDLANIDFVLLPSFEVGQSGSSVLSTSLELSCAILKSNTLNTLGYETYFSNCFETFDIGNYYETKHKILHFDKTKLSNLNKKLKFFSEVQIRQIYTNIYESMKETHPIQLSWQPPKVLPVSISPTRSLPTRMVLKVLPKPVKSILKRLRDTVKAAS
;
A
#
# COMPACT_ATOMS: atom_id res chain seq x y z
N MET A 1 -7.93 22.33 -5.30
CA MET A 1 -6.97 21.33 -4.78
C MET A 1 -6.39 20.56 -5.95
N ALA A 2 -5.07 20.40 -5.99
CA ALA A 2 -4.41 19.46 -6.91
C ALA A 2 -4.13 18.14 -6.19
N ILE A 3 -4.30 17.00 -6.87
CA ILE A 3 -3.81 15.69 -6.43
C ILE A 3 -2.73 15.25 -7.41
N VAL A 4 -1.49 15.12 -6.96
CA VAL A 4 -0.36 14.60 -7.75
C VAL A 4 -0.24 13.10 -7.50
N SER A 5 -0.55 12.31 -8.52
CA SER A 5 -0.53 10.84 -8.46
C SER A 5 -0.17 10.26 -9.83
N SER A 6 0.14 8.97 -9.88
CA SER A 6 0.24 8.21 -11.12
C SER A 6 -1.17 7.95 -11.67
N HIS A 7 -1.72 8.89 -12.42
CA HIS A 7 -3.07 8.78 -12.99
C HIS A 7 -3.01 8.06 -14.34
N ASN A 8 -4.15 7.62 -14.87
CA ASN A 8 -4.24 6.92 -16.17
C ASN A 8 -3.39 5.63 -16.32
N ILE A 9 -2.92 5.05 -15.22
CA ILE A 9 -2.24 3.76 -15.21
C ILE A 9 -3.03 2.75 -14.37
N ASN A 10 -2.98 1.47 -14.74
CA ASN A 10 -3.69 0.42 -14.02
C ASN A 10 -2.92 0.02 -12.74
N CYS A 11 -3.00 0.83 -11.70
CA CYS A 11 -2.38 0.55 -10.39
C CYS A 11 -3.27 1.03 -9.23
N ALA A 12 -3.02 0.50 -8.02
CA ALA A 12 -3.80 0.83 -6.84
C ALA A 12 -3.77 2.34 -6.47
N LEU A 13 -2.64 3.02 -6.72
CA LEU A 13 -2.49 4.44 -6.41
C LEU A 13 -3.29 5.35 -7.35
N ALA A 14 -3.40 4.97 -8.62
CA ALA A 14 -4.24 5.65 -9.59
C ALA A 14 -5.70 5.60 -9.15
N HIS A 15 -6.17 4.37 -8.88
CA HIS A 15 -7.53 4.10 -8.40
C HIS A 15 -7.84 4.80 -7.07
N TYR A 16 -6.85 4.88 -6.17
CA TYR A 16 -7.02 5.62 -4.92
C TYR A 16 -7.12 7.13 -5.15
N ALA A 17 -6.36 7.71 -6.09
CA ALA A 17 -6.50 9.13 -6.44
C ALA A 17 -7.88 9.44 -7.03
N ASP A 18 -8.41 8.55 -7.88
CA ASP A 18 -9.76 8.68 -8.44
C ASP A 18 -10.84 8.57 -7.36
N ALA A 19 -10.71 7.59 -6.45
CA ALA A 19 -11.61 7.46 -5.30
C ALA A 19 -11.54 8.70 -4.39
N LEU A 20 -10.34 9.21 -4.11
CA LEU A 20 -10.16 10.39 -3.28
C LEU A 20 -10.78 11.64 -3.92
N LYS A 21 -10.68 11.78 -5.25
CA LYS A 21 -11.39 12.82 -6.00
C LYS A 21 -12.90 12.68 -5.82
N ASP A 22 -13.47 11.49 -6.03
CA ASP A 22 -14.91 11.24 -5.81
C ASP A 22 -15.34 11.59 -4.37
N PHE A 23 -14.49 11.29 -3.39
CA PHE A 23 -14.75 11.60 -1.98
C PHE A 23 -14.76 13.11 -1.73
N LEU A 24 -13.82 13.85 -2.30
CA LEU A 24 -13.57 15.24 -1.94
C LEU A 24 -14.22 16.26 -2.88
N CYS A 25 -14.66 15.88 -4.09
CA CYS A 25 -15.34 16.77 -5.04
C CYS A 25 -16.53 17.57 -4.46
N PRO A 26 -17.32 17.06 -3.49
CA PRO A 26 -18.38 17.85 -2.87
C PRO A 26 -17.91 19.06 -2.06
N ILE A 27 -16.62 19.11 -1.66
CA ILE A 27 -16.07 20.15 -0.79
C ILE A 27 -14.84 20.86 -1.37
N PHE A 28 -14.22 20.31 -2.41
CA PHE A 28 -13.10 20.92 -3.12
C PHE A 28 -13.32 20.86 -4.64
N ASN A 29 -12.88 21.90 -5.36
CA ASN A 29 -12.61 21.78 -6.78
C ASN A 29 -11.30 21.02 -6.97
N ILE A 30 -11.33 19.85 -7.60
CA ILE A 30 -10.19 18.90 -7.64
C ILE A 30 -9.76 18.65 -9.07
N GLU A 31 -8.45 18.81 -9.29
CA GLU A 31 -7.76 18.29 -10.45
C GLU A 31 -6.76 17.22 -10.03
N ILE A 32 -6.76 16.07 -10.71
CA ILE A 32 -5.68 15.09 -10.60
C ILE A 32 -4.65 15.44 -11.67
N ILE A 33 -3.42 15.75 -11.25
CA ILE A 33 -2.32 16.03 -12.16
C ILE A 33 -1.48 14.76 -12.29
N ASP A 34 -1.43 14.23 -13.51
CA ASP A 34 -0.71 12.99 -13.81
C ASP A 34 0.81 13.18 -13.68
N LEU A 35 1.39 12.46 -12.73
CA LEU A 35 2.83 12.25 -12.61
C LEU A 35 3.18 11.16 -13.64
N LYS A 36 3.65 11.55 -14.83
CA LYS A 36 3.88 10.67 -15.99
C LYS A 36 4.94 9.60 -15.70
N THR A 37 4.58 8.59 -14.92
CA THR A 37 5.51 7.60 -14.35
C THR A 37 6.23 6.79 -15.41
N SER A 38 5.56 6.52 -16.54
CA SER A 38 6.15 5.84 -17.70
C SER A 38 7.33 6.62 -18.28
N LEU A 39 7.29 7.96 -18.26
CA LEU A 39 8.39 8.84 -18.65
C LEU A 39 9.46 8.90 -17.56
N LEU A 40 9.06 9.14 -16.30
CA LEU A 40 9.99 9.38 -15.19
C LEU A 40 10.90 8.19 -14.88
N ARG A 41 10.49 6.99 -15.29
CA ARG A 41 11.23 5.73 -15.10
C ARG A 41 12.10 5.34 -16.30
N GLN A 42 12.10 6.11 -17.39
CA GLN A 42 13.00 5.86 -18.51
C GLN A 42 14.43 6.29 -18.18
N GLU A 43 15.40 5.61 -18.79
CA GLU A 43 16.82 5.89 -18.65
C GLU A 43 17.37 6.54 -19.93
N GLY A 44 18.46 7.30 -19.79
CA GLY A 44 19.13 7.99 -20.90
C GLY A 44 18.94 9.51 -20.88
N GLU A 45 19.92 10.23 -21.45
CA GLU A 45 20.04 11.69 -21.31
C GLU A 45 18.82 12.45 -21.83
N ASN A 46 18.26 12.03 -22.98
CA ASN A 46 17.06 12.66 -23.55
C ASN A 46 15.84 12.48 -22.66
N TYR A 47 15.61 11.27 -22.14
CA TYR A 47 14.51 11.00 -21.22
C TYR A 47 14.68 11.71 -19.88
N GLN A 48 15.91 11.86 -19.40
CA GLN A 48 16.20 12.66 -18.21
C GLN A 48 15.81 14.13 -18.43
N LYS A 49 16.20 14.75 -19.55
CA LYS A 49 15.80 16.13 -19.89
C LYS A 49 14.28 16.28 -19.98
N MET A 50 13.59 15.33 -20.62
CA MET A 50 12.14 15.32 -20.70
C MET A 50 11.47 15.15 -19.33
N SER A 51 12.03 14.29 -18.48
CA SER A 51 11.55 14.07 -17.11
C SER A 51 11.69 15.31 -16.25
N GLU A 52 12.84 15.98 -16.29
CA GLU A 52 13.04 17.23 -15.54
C GLU A 52 12.13 18.34 -16.07
N THR A 53 11.97 18.46 -17.39
CA THR A 53 11.02 19.42 -18.00
C THR A 53 9.59 19.15 -17.52
N HIS A 54 9.16 17.89 -17.47
CA HIS A 54 7.85 17.53 -16.97
C HIS A 54 7.67 17.91 -15.49
N ILE A 55 8.67 17.69 -14.65
CA ILE A 55 8.64 18.04 -13.23
C ILE A 55 8.62 19.56 -13.02
N ASP A 56 9.38 20.31 -13.81
CA ASP A 56 9.41 21.77 -13.73
C ASP A 56 8.06 22.37 -14.18
N GLN A 57 7.46 21.83 -15.24
CA GLN A 57 6.10 22.19 -15.66
C GLN A 57 5.05 21.85 -14.60
N LEU A 58 5.14 20.66 -14.00
CA LEU A 58 4.29 20.26 -12.89
C LEU A 58 4.40 21.28 -11.75
N CYS A 59 5.62 21.57 -11.28
CA CYS A 59 5.88 22.53 -10.21
C CYS A 59 5.30 23.93 -10.49
N ALA A 60 5.40 24.42 -11.73
CA ALA A 60 4.80 25.70 -12.12
C ALA A 60 3.27 25.67 -11.97
N ARG A 61 2.62 24.59 -12.44
CA ARG A 61 1.16 24.42 -12.32
C ARG A 61 0.69 24.30 -10.87
N LEU A 62 1.48 23.67 -9.99
CA LEU A 62 1.10 23.51 -8.57
C LEU A 62 0.88 24.85 -7.84
N GLN A 63 1.47 25.94 -8.33
CA GLN A 63 1.29 27.28 -7.78
C GLN A 63 -0.11 27.87 -8.02
N GLU A 64 -0.87 27.31 -8.97
CA GLU A 64 -2.24 27.73 -9.29
C GLU A 64 -3.27 27.22 -8.27
N PHE A 65 -2.87 26.34 -7.34
CA PHE A 65 -3.76 25.67 -6.42
C PHE A 65 -3.57 26.13 -4.97
N ASP A 66 -4.69 26.33 -4.26
CA ASP A 66 -4.68 26.72 -2.84
C ASP A 66 -4.03 25.68 -1.91
N ILE A 67 -4.13 24.41 -2.32
CA ILE A 67 -3.64 23.23 -1.60
C ILE A 67 -3.33 22.12 -2.59
N VAL A 68 -2.21 21.45 -2.34
CA VAL A 68 -1.68 20.35 -3.15
C VAL A 68 -1.59 19.11 -2.28
N ASN A 69 -2.20 18.02 -2.73
CA ASN A 69 -2.02 16.69 -2.15
C ASN A 69 -1.11 15.85 -3.05
N VAL A 70 0.03 15.40 -2.51
CA VAL A 70 1.01 14.59 -3.24
C VAL A 70 0.97 13.16 -2.70
N HIS A 71 0.81 12.17 -3.58
CA HIS A 71 0.93 10.77 -3.22
C HIS A 71 2.42 10.37 -3.17
N LEU A 72 2.92 10.06 -1.98
CA LEU A 72 4.29 9.65 -1.77
C LEU A 72 4.42 8.13 -1.88
N GLU A 73 4.87 7.70 -3.06
CA GLU A 73 5.49 6.40 -3.29
C GLU A 73 6.73 6.61 -4.16
N LEU A 74 7.91 6.30 -3.62
CA LEU A 74 9.20 6.71 -4.22
C LEU A 74 9.37 6.25 -5.67
N GLY A 75 8.89 5.04 -5.99
CA GLY A 75 8.97 4.46 -7.33
C GLY A 75 8.17 5.18 -8.42
N LEU A 76 7.33 6.16 -8.06
CA LEU A 76 6.63 7.01 -9.04
C LEU A 76 7.51 8.14 -9.57
N TYR A 77 8.54 8.54 -8.83
CA TYR A 77 9.33 9.73 -9.12
C TYR A 77 10.62 9.45 -9.89
N GLY A 78 10.98 8.17 -10.07
CA GLY A 78 12.16 7.77 -10.84
C GLY A 78 12.65 6.38 -10.48
N THR A 79 13.82 6.02 -11.03
CA THR A 79 14.51 4.75 -10.74
C THR A 79 15.75 4.94 -9.87
N SER A 80 16.34 6.14 -9.84
CA SER A 80 17.53 6.44 -9.05
C SER A 80 17.21 7.26 -7.80
N ILE A 81 17.95 7.03 -6.71
CA ILE A 81 17.80 7.75 -5.44
C ILE A 81 17.89 9.27 -5.64
N GLU A 82 18.87 9.71 -6.45
CA GLU A 82 19.13 11.13 -6.71
C GLU A 82 17.98 11.80 -7.45
N SER A 83 17.45 11.16 -8.50
CA SER A 83 16.33 11.70 -9.28
C SER A 83 15.05 11.75 -8.45
N ILE A 84 14.73 10.67 -7.74
CA ILE A 84 13.57 10.60 -6.84
C ILE A 84 13.64 11.72 -5.80
N MET A 85 14.79 11.85 -5.13
CA MET A 85 14.99 12.89 -4.11
C MET A 85 14.84 14.29 -4.70
N SER A 86 15.58 14.60 -5.77
CA SER A 86 15.53 15.92 -6.42
C SER A 86 14.11 16.33 -6.80
N ARG A 87 13.38 15.42 -7.46
CA ARG A 87 12.01 15.68 -7.95
C ARG A 87 11.01 15.82 -6.81
N MET A 88 11.08 14.95 -5.80
CA MET A 88 10.23 15.05 -4.61
C MET A 88 10.44 16.39 -3.88
N LEU A 89 11.69 16.80 -3.69
CA LEU A 89 12.00 18.06 -3.02
C LEU A 89 11.51 19.26 -3.83
N LYS A 90 11.69 19.26 -5.16
CA LYS A 90 11.12 20.30 -6.05
C LYS A 90 9.61 20.41 -5.91
N ILE A 91 8.89 19.29 -5.98
CA ILE A 91 7.42 19.26 -5.87
C ILE A 91 6.94 19.76 -4.50
N CYS A 92 7.58 19.29 -3.43
CA CYS A 92 7.28 19.76 -2.08
C CYS A 92 7.47 21.29 -1.98
N GLN A 93 8.62 21.81 -2.44
CA GLN A 93 8.94 23.24 -2.39
C GLN A 93 7.98 24.12 -3.21
N ALA A 94 7.57 23.66 -4.38
CA ALA A 94 6.62 24.38 -5.25
C ALA A 94 5.20 24.45 -4.67
N SER A 95 4.85 23.53 -3.77
CA SER A 95 3.53 23.48 -3.14
C SER A 95 3.43 24.51 -2.01
N GLY A 96 2.44 25.40 -2.05
CA GLY A 96 2.16 26.36 -0.97
C GLY A 96 1.68 25.65 0.30
N ARG A 97 0.44 25.17 0.30
CA ARG A 97 -0.10 24.26 1.32
C ARG A 97 0.00 22.81 0.83
N LEU A 98 0.64 21.96 1.60
CA LEU A 98 0.99 20.61 1.16
C LEU A 98 0.37 19.52 2.04
N ILE A 99 -0.40 18.61 1.46
CA ILE A 99 -0.74 17.34 2.08
C ILE A 99 0.11 16.25 1.42
N LEU A 100 0.86 15.48 2.20
CA LEU A 100 1.62 14.36 1.66
C LEU A 100 0.98 13.05 2.14
N THR A 101 0.37 12.30 1.23
CA THR A 101 -0.20 10.99 1.51
C THR A 101 0.88 9.93 1.37
N VAL A 102 1.31 9.36 2.49
CA VAL A 102 2.42 8.41 2.59
C VAL A 102 1.89 6.99 2.39
N HIS A 103 2.12 6.42 1.21
CA HIS A 103 1.62 5.08 0.84
C HIS A 103 2.50 3.94 1.34
N THR A 104 3.77 4.25 1.64
CA THR A 104 4.73 3.31 2.23
C THR A 104 5.75 4.12 3.00
N ILE A 105 6.28 3.56 4.09
CA ILE A 105 7.43 4.12 4.79
C ILE A 105 8.45 3.02 5.05
N ASP A 106 9.68 3.22 4.58
CA ASP A 106 10.78 2.30 4.85
C ASP A 106 11.66 2.83 5.99
N TYR A 107 11.66 2.10 7.10
CA TYR A 107 12.43 2.40 8.30
C TYR A 107 13.45 1.30 8.65
N LYS A 108 13.58 0.25 7.82
CA LYS A 108 14.34 -0.96 8.19
C LYS A 108 15.86 -0.74 8.23
N GLU A 109 16.39 0.18 7.43
CA GLU A 109 17.82 0.51 7.43
C GLU A 109 18.05 2.02 7.41
N ALA A 110 18.19 2.66 8.58
CA ALA A 110 18.49 4.10 8.64
C ALA A 110 19.73 4.44 7.79
N HIS A 111 19.58 5.41 6.88
CA HIS A 111 20.65 6.02 6.06
C HIS A 111 21.14 5.25 4.81
N LYS A 112 20.37 4.28 4.30
CA LYS A 112 20.64 3.66 2.97
C LYS A 112 19.37 3.50 2.15
N GLY A 113 19.48 3.56 0.83
CA GLY A 113 18.36 3.30 -0.07
C GLY A 113 17.18 4.25 0.14
N HIS A 114 15.97 3.70 0.15
CA HIS A 114 14.71 4.45 0.27
C HIS A 114 14.52 5.15 1.62
N SER A 115 15.03 4.59 2.72
CA SER A 115 14.89 5.20 4.06
C SER A 115 15.58 6.57 4.13
N HIS A 116 16.70 6.74 3.43
CA HIS A 116 17.42 8.00 3.35
C HIS A 116 16.58 9.07 2.66
N ILE A 117 15.87 8.69 1.59
CA ILE A 117 14.98 9.60 0.86
C ILE A 117 13.83 10.06 1.77
N TYR A 118 13.17 9.14 2.47
CA TYR A 118 12.13 9.50 3.44
C TYR A 118 12.67 10.46 4.51
N GLN A 119 13.86 10.18 5.06
CA GLN A 119 14.49 11.07 6.03
C GLN A 119 14.70 12.49 5.48
N GLN A 120 15.23 12.62 4.26
CA GLN A 120 15.46 13.93 3.63
C GLN A 120 14.15 14.68 3.33
N ILE A 121 13.12 13.97 2.85
CA ILE A 121 11.78 14.54 2.66
C ILE A 121 11.25 15.07 3.99
N MET A 122 11.23 14.26 5.05
CA MET A 122 10.72 14.65 6.37
C MET A 122 11.51 15.83 6.96
N GLN A 123 12.85 15.84 6.83
CA GLN A 123 13.69 16.96 7.26
C GLN A 123 13.37 18.25 6.50
N THR A 124 13.16 18.15 5.18
CA THR A 124 12.82 19.31 4.34
C THR A 124 11.43 19.85 4.70
N LEU A 125 10.46 18.98 4.97
CA LEU A 125 9.13 19.40 5.40
C LEU A 125 9.18 20.22 6.69
N LYS A 126 10.00 19.81 7.67
CA LYS A 126 10.20 20.55 8.93
C LYS A 126 10.84 21.92 8.75
N GLN A 127 11.56 22.13 7.66
CA GLN A 127 12.21 23.42 7.35
C GLN A 127 11.30 24.38 6.57
N ARG A 128 10.09 23.94 6.20
CA ARG A 128 9.13 24.80 5.50
C ARG A 128 8.72 25.97 6.40
N PRO A 129 8.61 27.19 5.85
CA PRO A 129 8.15 28.34 6.64
C PRO A 129 6.68 28.16 7.05
N PRO A 130 6.22 28.79 8.14
CA PRO A 130 4.81 28.73 8.56
C PRO A 130 3.82 29.15 7.47
N SER A 131 4.22 30.05 6.57
CA SER A 131 3.44 30.46 5.39
C SER A 131 3.13 29.30 4.44
N ASN A 132 3.95 28.24 4.44
CA ASN A 132 3.84 27.11 3.53
C ASN A 132 3.61 25.81 4.33
N PRO A 133 2.48 25.72 5.05
CA PRO A 133 2.25 24.62 5.97
C PRO A 133 2.17 23.28 5.23
N PHE A 134 2.35 22.20 5.98
CA PHE A 134 2.17 20.85 5.47
C PHE A 134 1.39 19.99 6.46
N HIS A 135 0.89 18.84 5.99
CA HIS A 135 0.29 17.80 6.83
C HIS A 135 0.54 16.44 6.17
N LEU A 136 0.71 15.42 6.99
CA LEU A 136 0.95 14.06 6.52
C LEU A 136 -0.31 13.21 6.70
N ILE A 137 -0.63 12.37 5.72
CA ILE A 137 -1.65 11.34 5.85
C ILE A 137 -1.00 9.98 5.69
N THR A 138 -1.20 9.07 6.64
CA THR A 138 -0.77 7.67 6.55
C THR A 138 -1.98 6.74 6.48
N HIS A 139 -1.76 5.48 6.12
CA HIS A 139 -2.86 4.51 6.01
C HIS A 139 -3.01 3.63 7.23
N LEU A 140 -1.97 3.49 8.05
CA LEU A 140 -2.02 2.74 9.30
C LEU A 140 -1.63 3.59 10.52
N PRO A 141 -2.19 3.30 11.71
CA PRO A 141 -1.90 4.06 12.93
C PRO A 141 -0.44 3.97 13.35
N GLN A 142 0.16 2.79 13.22
CA GLN A 142 1.57 2.60 13.58
C GLN A 142 2.53 3.43 12.70
N GLU A 143 2.13 3.81 11.49
CA GLU A 143 2.96 4.66 10.64
C GLU A 143 2.93 6.11 11.10
N SER A 144 1.75 6.62 11.47
CA SER A 144 1.61 7.95 12.07
C SER A 144 2.45 8.03 13.34
N ALA A 145 2.29 7.06 14.24
CA ALA A 145 3.07 6.98 15.48
C ALA A 145 4.58 6.86 15.21
N LEU A 146 4.98 6.15 14.16
CA LEU A 146 6.38 6.04 13.77
C LEU A 146 6.92 7.39 13.26
N ILE A 147 6.15 8.09 12.44
CA ILE A 147 6.54 9.40 11.90
C ILE A 147 6.69 10.43 13.03
N GLU A 148 5.72 10.48 13.95
CA GLU A 148 5.80 11.32 15.15
C GLU A 148 7.07 11.04 15.94
N LYS A 149 7.32 9.76 16.26
CA LYS A 149 8.45 9.37 17.10
C LYS A 149 9.80 9.56 16.42
N MET A 150 9.93 9.21 15.14
CA MET A 150 11.21 9.21 14.43
C MET A 150 11.58 10.59 13.91
N TYR A 151 10.60 11.39 13.48
CA TYR A 151 10.87 12.68 12.84
C TYR A 151 10.40 13.88 13.66
N ALA A 152 9.69 13.68 14.78
CA ALA A 152 9.08 14.74 15.58
C ALA A 152 8.18 15.63 14.71
N ILE A 153 7.30 14.99 13.93
CA ILE A 153 6.29 15.61 13.08
C ILE A 153 4.93 15.22 13.64
N ASN A 154 4.20 16.19 14.20
CA ASN A 154 2.93 15.94 14.92
C ASN A 154 1.68 16.27 14.08
N ASN A 155 1.87 16.93 12.94
CA ASN A 155 0.85 17.23 11.94
C ASN A 155 0.70 16.04 10.98
N VAL A 156 0.34 14.89 11.54
CA VAL A 156 0.08 13.65 10.83
C VAL A 156 -1.27 13.09 11.25
N THR A 157 -1.98 12.46 10.32
CA THR A 157 -3.26 11.80 10.58
C THR A 157 -3.29 10.47 9.84
N ASP A 158 -3.73 9.43 10.51
CA ASP A 158 -3.93 8.12 9.93
C ASP A 158 -5.39 7.90 9.53
N PHE A 159 -5.61 7.26 8.39
CA PHE A 159 -6.94 6.80 7.98
C PHE A 159 -6.83 5.61 7.02
N PRO A 160 -7.63 4.54 7.20
CA PRO A 160 -7.51 3.37 6.33
C PRO A 160 -7.82 3.71 4.87
N LEU A 161 -7.14 3.03 3.94
CA LEU A 161 -7.44 3.12 2.51
C LEU A 161 -8.90 2.79 2.24
N LEU A 162 -9.60 3.66 1.50
CA LEU A 162 -10.96 3.47 1.00
C LEU A 162 -11.00 3.74 -0.51
N PHE A 163 -11.89 3.04 -1.22
CA PHE A 163 -12.04 3.13 -2.67
C PHE A 163 -13.49 3.37 -3.11
N LEU A 164 -14.47 3.11 -2.24
CA LEU A 164 -15.89 3.19 -2.59
C LEU A 164 -16.62 4.21 -1.70
N THR A 165 -17.43 5.05 -2.33
CA THR A 165 -18.43 5.86 -1.62
C THR A 165 -19.49 4.95 -0.99
N ASN A 166 -20.17 5.41 0.06
CA ASN A 166 -21.28 4.68 0.65
C ASN A 166 -22.37 4.33 -0.37
N GLU A 167 -22.61 5.20 -1.36
CA GLU A 167 -23.54 4.93 -2.45
C GLU A 167 -23.08 3.74 -3.31
N ARG A 168 -21.80 3.75 -3.76
CA ARG A 168 -21.24 2.64 -4.54
C ARG A 168 -21.23 1.34 -3.74
N ARG A 169 -20.87 1.37 -2.45
CA ARG A 169 -20.94 0.19 -1.55
C ARG A 169 -22.34 -0.39 -1.52
N LYS A 170 -23.35 0.44 -1.24
CA LYS A 170 -24.77 0.02 -1.22
C LYS A 170 -25.21 -0.56 -2.54
N LYS A 171 -24.84 0.08 -3.66
CA LYS A 171 -25.16 -0.41 -5.01
C LYS A 171 -24.67 -1.84 -5.23
N PHE A 172 -23.38 -2.10 -4.99
CA PHE A 172 -22.82 -3.45 -5.18
C PHE A 172 -23.39 -4.48 -4.19
N GLN A 173 -23.64 -4.08 -2.95
CA GLN A 173 -24.24 -4.96 -1.94
C GLN A 173 -25.71 -5.31 -2.30
N GLN A 174 -26.47 -4.36 -2.82
CA GLN A 174 -27.87 -4.57 -3.23
C GLN A 174 -27.99 -5.34 -4.55
N SER A 175 -27.04 -5.18 -5.46
CA SER A 175 -27.00 -5.92 -6.73
C SER A 175 -26.41 -7.34 -6.58
N ARG A 176 -26.05 -7.76 -5.36
CA ARG A 176 -25.44 -9.06 -5.10
C ARG A 176 -26.41 -10.18 -5.49
N ASN A 177 -25.98 -11.04 -6.42
CA ASN A 177 -26.69 -12.24 -6.82
C ASN A 177 -25.68 -13.36 -7.13
N PRO A 178 -25.19 -14.07 -6.10
CA PRO A 178 -24.09 -15.02 -6.26
C PRO A 178 -24.44 -16.17 -7.19
N ASN A 179 -25.71 -16.59 -7.26
CA ASN A 179 -26.12 -17.71 -8.11
C ASN A 179 -26.07 -17.35 -9.59
N ILE A 180 -26.56 -16.16 -9.98
CA ILE A 180 -26.44 -15.68 -11.36
C ILE A 180 -24.97 -15.45 -11.71
N TRP A 181 -24.22 -14.85 -10.79
CA TRP A 181 -22.81 -14.57 -10.97
C TRP A 181 -21.98 -15.86 -11.16
N LYS A 182 -22.16 -16.89 -10.31
CA LYS A 182 -21.49 -18.21 -10.42
C LYS A 182 -21.70 -18.86 -11.78
N LYS A 183 -22.92 -18.78 -12.33
CA LYS A 183 -23.25 -19.33 -13.66
C LYS A 183 -22.42 -18.71 -14.79
N GLN A 184 -21.99 -17.45 -14.66
CA GLN A 184 -21.13 -16.79 -15.66
C GLN A 184 -19.75 -17.47 -15.80
N PHE A 185 -19.32 -18.21 -14.78
CA PHE A 185 -18.05 -18.96 -14.76
C PHE A 185 -18.24 -20.47 -14.91
N GLY A 186 -19.47 -20.93 -15.19
CA GLY A 186 -19.80 -22.36 -15.24
C GLY A 186 -19.80 -23.04 -13.87
N PHE A 187 -19.82 -22.29 -12.77
CA PHE A 187 -19.97 -22.83 -11.42
C PHE A 187 -21.43 -23.14 -11.11
N LYS A 188 -21.63 -24.11 -10.21
CA LYS A 188 -22.94 -24.49 -9.69
C LYS A 188 -23.37 -23.59 -8.54
N GLU A 189 -24.64 -23.62 -8.18
CA GLU A 189 -25.17 -22.78 -7.10
C GLU A 189 -24.61 -23.20 -5.73
N GLU A 190 -24.38 -24.50 -5.53
CA GLU A 190 -23.78 -25.07 -4.31
C GLU A 190 -22.26 -24.91 -4.22
N ASP A 191 -21.59 -24.50 -5.30
CA ASP A 191 -20.14 -24.31 -5.28
C ASP A 191 -19.77 -23.15 -4.34
N VAL A 192 -18.70 -23.32 -3.57
CA VAL A 192 -18.15 -22.28 -2.69
C VAL A 192 -16.97 -21.62 -3.38
N THR A 193 -17.02 -20.31 -3.53
CA THR A 193 -16.08 -19.56 -4.36
C THR A 193 -15.05 -18.80 -3.51
N ILE A 194 -13.78 -18.96 -3.85
CA ILE A 194 -12.64 -18.28 -3.23
C ILE A 194 -12.03 -17.38 -4.28
N GLY A 195 -11.82 -16.10 -3.97
CA GLY A 195 -11.28 -15.13 -4.90
C GLY A 195 -9.90 -14.64 -4.50
N MET A 196 -9.00 -14.56 -5.47
CA MET A 196 -7.73 -13.84 -5.38
C MET A 196 -7.71 -12.71 -6.40
N PHE A 197 -7.47 -11.48 -5.94
CA PHE A 197 -7.69 -10.28 -6.74
C PHE A 197 -6.43 -9.43 -6.95
N GLY A 198 -6.40 -8.69 -8.05
CA GLY A 198 -5.41 -7.71 -8.47
C GLY A 198 -4.21 -8.30 -9.23
N LEU A 199 -3.23 -7.46 -9.55
CA LEU A 199 -2.07 -7.83 -10.38
C LEU A 199 -1.33 -9.10 -9.90
N LEU A 200 -1.00 -9.96 -10.86
CA LEU A 200 -0.27 -11.21 -10.64
C LEU A 200 1.19 -10.88 -10.29
N SER A 201 1.59 -11.28 -9.08
CA SER A 201 2.89 -10.95 -8.51
C SER A 201 3.29 -11.98 -7.44
N THR A 202 4.59 -12.25 -7.32
CA THR A 202 5.12 -13.30 -6.43
C THR A 202 4.69 -13.11 -4.98
N HIS A 203 4.62 -11.86 -4.51
CA HIS A 203 4.22 -11.57 -3.13
C HIS A 203 2.78 -12.00 -2.80
N LYS A 204 1.91 -12.26 -3.78
CA LYS A 204 0.54 -12.73 -3.53
C LYS A 204 0.42 -14.23 -3.31
N ASN A 205 1.49 -14.99 -3.53
CA ASN A 205 1.62 -16.39 -3.12
C ASN A 205 0.46 -17.30 -3.60
N TYR A 206 0.24 -17.35 -4.91
CA TYR A 206 -0.82 -18.17 -5.52
C TYR A 206 -0.65 -19.67 -5.25
N SER A 207 0.59 -20.13 -5.07
CA SER A 207 0.90 -21.51 -4.66
C SER A 207 0.18 -21.90 -3.37
N HIS A 208 0.11 -21.00 -2.39
CA HIS A 208 -0.63 -21.22 -1.14
C HIS A 208 -2.12 -21.46 -1.40
N ALA A 209 -2.74 -20.63 -2.24
CA ALA A 209 -4.17 -20.77 -2.56
C ALA A 209 -4.47 -22.08 -3.32
N LEU A 210 -3.63 -22.45 -4.29
CA LEU A 210 -3.78 -23.71 -5.02
C LEU A 210 -3.62 -24.93 -4.09
N ARG A 211 -2.64 -24.89 -3.18
CA ARG A 211 -2.46 -25.93 -2.16
C ARG A 211 -3.63 -25.99 -1.18
N THR A 212 -4.17 -24.85 -0.74
CA THR A 212 -5.39 -24.81 0.07
C THR A 212 -6.57 -25.41 -0.69
N LEU A 213 -6.76 -25.06 -1.96
CA LEU A 213 -7.84 -25.59 -2.80
C LEU A 213 -7.75 -27.11 -2.95
N ASN A 214 -6.53 -27.65 -3.10
CA ASN A 214 -6.27 -29.09 -3.17
C ASN A 214 -6.71 -29.85 -1.92
N LEU A 215 -6.67 -29.20 -0.75
CA LEU A 215 -7.12 -29.78 0.51
C LEU A 215 -8.63 -29.58 0.79
N LEU A 216 -9.29 -28.71 0.04
CA LEU A 216 -10.71 -28.40 0.18
C LEU A 216 -11.59 -29.34 -0.66
N PRO A 217 -12.83 -29.62 -0.23
CA PRO A 217 -13.78 -30.42 -0.99
C PRO A 217 -13.98 -29.94 -2.45
N ALA A 218 -14.36 -30.85 -3.35
CA ALA A 218 -14.41 -30.59 -4.80
C ALA A 218 -15.35 -29.45 -5.25
N HIS A 219 -16.36 -29.11 -4.43
CA HIS A 219 -17.28 -27.99 -4.68
C HIS A 219 -16.67 -26.61 -4.34
N TYR A 220 -15.46 -26.56 -3.77
CA TYR A 220 -14.72 -25.30 -3.64
C TYR A 220 -14.04 -24.95 -4.96
N LYS A 221 -14.23 -23.71 -5.41
CA LYS A 221 -13.70 -23.15 -6.67
C LYS A 221 -12.84 -21.93 -6.38
N LEU A 222 -11.79 -21.73 -7.18
CA LEU A 222 -10.88 -20.59 -7.08
C LEU A 222 -11.04 -19.70 -8.31
N LEU A 223 -11.32 -18.43 -8.07
CA LEU A 223 -11.34 -17.39 -9.08
C LEU A 223 -10.11 -16.51 -8.93
N ILE A 224 -9.30 -16.42 -9.98
CA ILE A 224 -8.13 -15.54 -10.05
C ILE A 224 -8.48 -14.36 -10.95
N VAL A 225 -8.55 -13.19 -10.34
CA VAL A 225 -8.96 -11.93 -10.96
C VAL A 225 -7.77 -10.99 -11.04
N GLY A 226 -7.22 -10.82 -12.24
CA GLY A 226 -6.04 -10.00 -12.46
C GLY A 226 -5.22 -10.42 -13.67
N GLU A 227 -4.21 -9.61 -13.97
CA GLU A 227 -3.27 -9.81 -15.07
C GLU A 227 -1.83 -9.63 -14.56
N ALA A 228 -0.86 -10.09 -15.35
CA ALA A 228 0.55 -9.79 -15.09
C ALA A 228 0.76 -8.27 -15.09
N HIS A 229 1.64 -7.78 -14.21
CA HIS A 229 1.98 -6.36 -14.20
C HIS A 229 2.60 -5.98 -15.57
N HIS A 230 2.17 -4.89 -16.19
CA HIS A 230 2.63 -4.48 -17.53
C HIS A 230 4.16 -4.43 -17.66
N MET A 231 4.87 -3.98 -16.61
CA MET A 231 6.35 -3.99 -16.55
C MET A 231 7.01 -5.37 -16.57
N ASN A 232 6.30 -6.43 -16.17
CA ASN A 232 6.78 -7.81 -16.17
C ASN A 232 6.60 -8.49 -17.53
N ILE A 233 5.79 -7.93 -18.43
CA ILE A 233 5.59 -8.47 -19.77
C ILE A 233 6.91 -8.28 -20.55
N LYS A 234 7.53 -9.39 -20.95
CA LYS A 234 8.78 -9.41 -21.73
C LYS A 234 8.55 -10.16 -23.04
N GLU A 235 9.29 -9.75 -24.07
CA GLU A 235 9.26 -10.40 -25.37
C GLU A 235 9.59 -11.90 -25.25
N TRP A 236 8.76 -12.75 -25.84
CA TRP A 236 8.93 -14.21 -25.88
C TRP A 236 9.09 -14.91 -24.53
N LYS A 237 8.62 -14.32 -23.42
CA LYS A 237 8.68 -14.93 -22.09
C LYS A 237 7.33 -14.96 -21.41
N VAL A 238 7.02 -16.10 -20.79
CA VAL A 238 5.86 -16.25 -19.90
C VAL A 238 6.21 -15.62 -18.55
N ASP A 239 5.24 -14.93 -17.94
CA ASP A 239 5.41 -14.39 -16.58
C ASP A 239 5.67 -15.55 -15.59
N PRO A 240 6.70 -15.46 -14.72
CA PRO A 240 7.05 -16.56 -13.81
C PRO A 240 5.92 -16.98 -12.86
N VAL A 241 5.06 -16.05 -12.44
CA VAL A 241 3.94 -16.34 -11.54
C VAL A 241 2.86 -17.13 -12.28
N ILE A 242 2.59 -16.77 -13.53
CA ILE A 242 1.68 -17.53 -14.39
C ILE A 242 2.24 -18.93 -14.65
N GLN A 243 3.53 -19.01 -15.00
CA GLN A 243 4.20 -20.29 -15.24
C GLN A 243 4.11 -21.22 -14.02
N GLU A 244 4.36 -20.69 -12.82
CA GLU A 244 4.26 -21.46 -11.57
C GLU A 244 2.83 -22.01 -11.35
N MET A 245 1.80 -21.18 -11.54
CA MET A 245 0.41 -21.62 -11.38
C MET A 245 0.02 -22.66 -12.41
N VAL A 246 0.37 -22.47 -13.69
CA VAL A 246 0.04 -23.41 -14.77
C VAL A 246 0.74 -24.75 -14.55
N SER A 247 2.04 -24.75 -14.26
CA SER A 247 2.77 -25.99 -13.97
C SER A 247 2.21 -26.73 -12.76
N TYR A 248 1.82 -26.02 -11.70
CA TYR A 248 1.14 -26.66 -10.57
C TYR A 248 -0.18 -27.32 -10.97
N LEU A 249 -0.96 -26.70 -11.86
CA LEU A 249 -2.22 -27.25 -12.34
C LEU A 249 -2.02 -28.45 -13.27
N ASP A 250 -0.98 -28.44 -14.11
CA ASP A 250 -0.61 -29.57 -14.97
C ASP A 250 -0.27 -30.81 -14.12
N ASP A 251 0.43 -30.62 -13.00
CA ASP A 251 0.74 -31.69 -12.04
C ASP A 251 -0.48 -32.12 -11.19
N HIS A 252 -1.56 -31.34 -11.19
CA HIS A 252 -2.77 -31.57 -10.39
C HIS A 252 -4.05 -31.46 -11.23
N PRO A 253 -4.28 -32.37 -12.20
CA PRO A 253 -5.36 -32.26 -13.19
C PRO A 253 -6.77 -32.19 -12.55
N ALA A 254 -6.97 -32.74 -11.36
CA ALA A 254 -8.22 -32.65 -10.61
C ALA A 254 -8.59 -31.20 -10.22
N LEU A 255 -7.63 -30.27 -10.18
CA LEU A 255 -7.85 -28.86 -9.87
C LEU A 255 -8.20 -28.02 -11.09
N VAL A 256 -7.87 -28.47 -12.30
CA VAL A 256 -8.04 -27.66 -13.53
C VAL A 256 -9.49 -27.19 -13.69
N SER A 257 -10.46 -28.08 -13.44
CA SER A 257 -11.90 -27.74 -13.50
C SER A 257 -12.41 -26.87 -12.34
N ARG A 258 -11.54 -26.53 -11.38
CA ARG A 258 -11.87 -25.78 -10.16
C ARG A 258 -11.23 -24.39 -10.13
N VAL A 259 -10.36 -24.06 -11.07
CA VAL A 259 -9.65 -22.78 -11.13
C VAL A 259 -10.04 -22.02 -12.39
N ILE A 260 -10.46 -20.77 -12.24
CA ILE A 260 -10.78 -19.88 -13.36
C ILE A 260 -9.88 -18.65 -13.32
N PHE A 261 -9.16 -18.41 -14.42
CA PHE A 261 -8.41 -17.18 -14.66
C PHE A 261 -9.27 -16.24 -15.48
N THR A 262 -9.60 -15.08 -14.92
CA THR A 262 -10.48 -14.11 -15.61
C THR A 262 -9.73 -13.07 -16.42
N GLY A 263 -8.41 -12.95 -16.20
CA GLY A 263 -7.62 -11.85 -16.73
C GLY A 263 -7.99 -10.51 -16.06
N ARG A 264 -7.74 -9.42 -16.80
CA ARG A 264 -8.09 -8.07 -16.35
C ARG A 264 -9.60 -7.87 -16.30
N ARG A 265 -10.05 -7.15 -15.28
CA ARG A 265 -11.41 -6.61 -15.17
C ARG A 265 -11.37 -5.09 -15.19
N ASP A 266 -12.43 -4.47 -15.72
CA ASP A 266 -12.72 -3.08 -15.40
C ASP A 266 -13.23 -2.97 -13.96
N ASP A 267 -13.30 -1.75 -13.44
CA ASP A 267 -13.69 -1.48 -12.06
C ASP A 267 -15.08 -2.05 -11.72
N ALA A 268 -16.06 -1.87 -12.62
CA ALA A 268 -17.43 -2.32 -12.37
C ALA A 268 -17.48 -3.84 -12.19
N LYS A 269 -16.82 -4.59 -13.08
CA LYS A 269 -16.72 -6.05 -13.00
C LYS A 269 -15.85 -6.52 -11.85
N TYR A 270 -14.77 -5.80 -11.54
CA TYR A 270 -13.92 -6.10 -10.38
C TYR A 270 -14.71 -6.04 -9.06
N PHE A 271 -15.49 -4.98 -8.86
CA PHE A 271 -16.32 -4.84 -7.65
C PHE A 271 -17.53 -5.78 -7.65
N GLU A 272 -18.11 -6.09 -8.83
CA GLU A 272 -19.14 -7.12 -8.95
C GLU A 272 -18.59 -8.50 -8.55
N ASP A 273 -17.41 -8.88 -9.03
CA ASP A 273 -16.74 -10.13 -8.68
C ASP A 273 -16.47 -10.20 -7.17
N LEU A 274 -15.93 -9.14 -6.56
CA LEU A 274 -15.73 -9.07 -5.10
C LEU A 274 -17.03 -9.16 -4.29
N ALA A 275 -18.10 -8.49 -4.73
CA ALA A 275 -19.36 -8.49 -4.00
C ALA A 275 -20.06 -9.86 -3.99
N ASN A 276 -19.79 -10.70 -4.99
CA ASN A 276 -20.45 -12.00 -5.16
C ASN A 276 -19.63 -13.21 -4.71
N ILE A 277 -18.32 -13.07 -4.51
CA ILE A 277 -17.45 -14.13 -4.01
C ILE A 277 -17.82 -14.55 -2.57
N ASP A 278 -17.67 -15.83 -2.24
CA ASP A 278 -17.92 -16.31 -0.87
C ASP A 278 -16.77 -15.96 0.08
N PHE A 279 -15.53 -16.12 -0.37
CA PHE A 279 -14.32 -15.79 0.38
C PHE A 279 -13.31 -15.00 -0.45
N VAL A 280 -12.65 -14.02 0.17
CA VAL A 280 -11.46 -13.37 -0.39
C VAL A 280 -10.24 -13.90 0.35
N LEU A 281 -9.28 -14.45 -0.40
CA LEU A 281 -8.04 -15.00 0.13
C LEU A 281 -6.84 -14.10 -0.23
N LEU A 282 -6.10 -13.70 0.79
CA LEU A 282 -4.93 -12.82 0.71
C LEU A 282 -3.70 -13.49 1.33
N PRO A 283 -3.10 -14.51 0.69
CA PRO A 283 -2.02 -15.31 1.27
C PRO A 283 -0.63 -14.66 1.12
N SER A 284 -0.59 -13.32 1.13
CA SER A 284 0.58 -12.56 0.75
C SER A 284 1.80 -12.79 1.64
N PHE A 285 2.99 -12.76 1.03
CA PHE A 285 4.26 -12.62 1.73
C PHE A 285 4.42 -11.21 2.31
N GLU A 286 5.21 -11.09 3.37
CA GLU A 286 5.59 -9.80 3.95
C GLU A 286 6.58 -9.07 3.04
N VAL A 287 6.18 -7.91 2.52
CA VAL A 287 6.98 -7.09 1.58
C VAL A 287 7.11 -5.63 2.01
N GLY A 288 6.77 -5.30 3.26
CA GLY A 288 6.81 -3.94 3.79
C GLY A 288 5.68 -3.03 3.32
N GLN A 289 4.61 -3.58 2.75
CA GLN A 289 3.47 -2.81 2.26
C GLN A 289 2.60 -2.29 3.41
N SER A 290 2.35 -0.99 3.40
CA SER A 290 1.51 -0.30 4.37
C SER A 290 0.01 -0.36 4.09
N GLY A 291 -0.39 -0.75 2.88
CA GLY A 291 -1.79 -0.82 2.50
C GLY A 291 -2.06 -1.95 1.54
N SER A 292 -3.32 -2.37 1.43
CA SER A 292 -3.75 -3.32 0.42
C SER A 292 -5.09 -2.88 -0.15
N SER A 293 -5.10 -2.53 -1.44
CA SER A 293 -6.32 -2.14 -2.14
C SER A 293 -7.36 -3.27 -2.15
N VAL A 294 -6.92 -4.52 -2.31
CA VAL A 294 -7.80 -5.68 -2.28
C VAL A 294 -8.39 -5.88 -0.89
N LEU A 295 -7.59 -5.76 0.18
CA LEU A 295 -8.10 -5.87 1.54
C LEU A 295 -9.11 -4.76 1.82
N SER A 296 -8.79 -3.52 1.51
CA SER A 296 -9.68 -2.37 1.72
C SER A 296 -11.00 -2.53 0.96
N THR A 297 -10.96 -2.85 -0.33
CA THR A 297 -12.18 -3.03 -1.14
C THR A 297 -13.01 -4.22 -0.67
N SER A 298 -12.37 -5.30 -0.21
CA SER A 298 -13.06 -6.45 0.38
C SER A 298 -13.72 -6.11 1.72
N LEU A 299 -13.06 -5.30 2.55
CA LEU A 299 -13.63 -4.79 3.79
C LEU A 299 -14.85 -3.90 3.48
N GLU A 300 -14.73 -2.99 2.52
CA GLU A 300 -15.80 -2.06 2.12
C GLU A 300 -17.05 -2.76 1.54
N LEU A 301 -16.85 -3.91 0.90
CA LEU A 301 -17.93 -4.74 0.35
C LEU A 301 -18.42 -5.84 1.32
N SER A 302 -17.91 -5.85 2.56
CA SER A 302 -18.29 -6.80 3.60
C SER A 302 -18.06 -8.27 3.23
N CYS A 303 -16.95 -8.56 2.55
CA CYS A 303 -16.55 -9.92 2.16
C CYS A 303 -16.07 -10.74 3.37
N ALA A 304 -16.17 -12.07 3.29
CA ALA A 304 -15.47 -12.96 4.23
C ALA A 304 -14.00 -13.05 3.84
N ILE A 305 -13.11 -12.52 4.68
CA ILE A 305 -11.70 -12.33 4.34
C ILE A 305 -10.82 -13.25 5.17
N LEU A 306 -9.90 -13.93 4.50
CA LEU A 306 -8.77 -14.62 5.12
C LEU A 306 -7.48 -14.01 4.61
N LYS A 307 -6.61 -13.57 5.52
CA LYS A 307 -5.37 -12.85 5.19
C LYS A 307 -4.16 -13.42 5.92
N SER A 308 -3.02 -13.47 5.25
CA SER A 308 -1.73 -13.75 5.90
C SER A 308 -1.42 -12.78 7.03
N ASN A 309 -0.83 -13.30 8.10
CA ASN A 309 -0.31 -12.53 9.22
C ASN A 309 1.00 -11.83 8.82
N THR A 310 0.87 -10.61 8.28
CA THR A 310 1.97 -9.71 7.88
C THR A 310 2.04 -8.51 8.82
N LEU A 311 3.08 -7.67 8.72
CA LEU A 311 3.27 -6.52 9.61
C LEU A 311 2.12 -5.50 9.52
N ASN A 312 1.47 -5.37 8.36
CA ASN A 312 0.30 -4.50 8.22
C ASN A 312 -0.99 -5.05 8.86
N THR A 313 -1.04 -6.33 9.24
CA THR A 313 -2.21 -6.92 9.91
C THR A 313 -2.55 -6.18 11.20
N LEU A 314 -1.54 -5.86 12.01
CA LEU A 314 -1.75 -5.16 13.28
C LEU A 314 -2.39 -3.78 13.10
N GLY A 315 -2.02 -3.07 12.04
CA GLY A 315 -2.63 -1.78 11.72
C GLY A 315 -4.09 -1.92 11.33
N TYR A 316 -4.41 -2.87 10.45
CA TYR A 316 -5.79 -3.12 10.06
C TYR A 316 -6.65 -3.65 11.23
N GLU A 317 -6.11 -4.44 12.15
CA GLU A 317 -6.82 -4.87 13.38
C GLU A 317 -7.17 -3.69 14.31
N THR A 318 -6.40 -2.59 14.25
CA THR A 318 -6.74 -1.38 15.02
C THR A 318 -8.05 -0.75 14.54
N TYR A 319 -8.26 -0.68 13.23
CA TYR A 319 -9.49 -0.15 12.64
C TYR A 319 -10.62 -1.18 12.61
N PHE A 320 -10.31 -2.39 12.14
CA PHE A 320 -11.24 -3.45 11.81
C PHE A 320 -11.03 -4.66 12.72
N SER A 321 -10.97 -4.42 14.04
CA SER A 321 -10.74 -5.46 15.04
C SER A 321 -11.74 -6.60 14.88
N ASN A 322 -11.25 -7.84 14.78
CA ASN A 322 -12.11 -9.03 14.66
C ASN A 322 -13.11 -8.95 13.48
N CYS A 323 -12.67 -8.44 12.32
CA CYS A 323 -13.48 -8.36 11.09
C CYS A 323 -13.02 -9.31 9.98
N PHE A 324 -11.87 -9.94 10.14
CA PHE A 324 -11.31 -10.91 9.18
C PHE A 324 -10.57 -12.03 9.93
N GLU A 325 -10.26 -13.11 9.23
CA GLU A 325 -9.42 -14.20 9.72
C GLU A 325 -7.97 -13.97 9.31
N THR A 326 -7.04 -14.27 10.21
CA THR A 326 -5.60 -14.26 9.93
C THR A 326 -5.05 -15.67 9.86
N PHE A 327 -3.97 -15.93 9.13
CA PHE A 327 -3.26 -17.22 9.16
C PHE A 327 -1.78 -17.01 8.95
N ASP A 328 -0.95 -17.95 9.40
CA ASP A 328 0.50 -17.83 9.20
C ASP A 328 0.90 -18.09 7.74
N ILE A 329 1.85 -17.29 7.25
CA ILE A 329 2.32 -17.35 5.86
C ILE A 329 2.82 -18.76 5.55
N GLY A 330 2.27 -19.37 4.50
CA GLY A 330 2.62 -20.72 4.06
C GLY A 330 1.84 -21.85 4.76
N ASN A 331 1.04 -21.55 5.79
CA ASN A 331 0.21 -22.55 6.47
C ASN A 331 -1.15 -22.77 5.78
N TYR A 332 -1.13 -23.39 4.60
CA TYR A 332 -2.34 -23.65 3.82
C TYR A 332 -3.31 -24.67 4.47
N TYR A 333 -2.87 -25.42 5.49
CA TYR A 333 -3.73 -26.26 6.33
C TYR A 333 -4.58 -25.43 7.30
N GLU A 334 -3.98 -24.44 7.96
CA GLU A 334 -4.71 -23.48 8.78
C GLU A 334 -5.72 -22.69 7.93
N THR A 335 -5.31 -22.23 6.74
CA THR A 335 -6.22 -21.54 5.82
C THR A 335 -7.42 -22.43 5.45
N LYS A 336 -7.20 -23.71 5.12
CA LYS A 336 -8.29 -24.67 4.88
C LYS A 336 -9.23 -24.76 6.08
N HIS A 337 -8.69 -24.96 7.28
CA HIS A 337 -9.49 -25.05 8.50
C HIS A 337 -10.33 -23.78 8.71
N LYS A 338 -9.75 -22.60 8.55
CA LYS A 338 -10.45 -21.32 8.71
C LYS A 338 -11.49 -21.07 7.62
N ILE A 339 -11.31 -21.56 6.40
CA ILE A 339 -12.35 -21.51 5.36
C ILE A 339 -13.54 -22.39 5.75
N LEU A 340 -13.29 -23.62 6.22
CA LEU A 340 -14.34 -24.57 6.61
C LEU A 340 -15.11 -24.12 7.86
N HIS A 341 -14.45 -23.39 8.75
CA HIS A 341 -14.98 -22.99 10.06
C HIS A 341 -15.01 -21.46 10.24
N PHE A 342 -15.19 -20.71 9.15
CA PHE A 342 -15.14 -19.25 9.19
C PHE A 342 -16.16 -18.67 10.19
N ASP A 343 -15.68 -17.81 11.09
CA ASP A 343 -16.52 -17.12 12.06
C ASP A 343 -17.36 -16.01 11.38
N LYS A 344 -18.63 -16.33 11.13
CA LYS A 344 -19.59 -15.38 10.52
C LYS A 344 -19.85 -14.14 11.37
N THR A 345 -19.55 -14.14 12.68
CA THR A 345 -19.71 -12.94 13.51
C THR A 345 -18.80 -11.79 13.07
N LYS A 346 -17.68 -12.11 12.40
CA LYS A 346 -16.75 -11.13 11.81
C LYS A 346 -17.42 -10.24 10.77
N LEU A 347 -18.33 -10.78 9.96
CA LEU A 347 -19.09 -9.99 8.97
C LEU A 347 -20.01 -8.97 9.66
N SER A 348 -20.65 -9.37 10.75
CA SER A 348 -21.47 -8.47 11.56
C SER A 348 -20.64 -7.37 12.22
N ASN A 349 -19.43 -7.68 12.68
CA ASN A 349 -18.49 -6.68 13.21
C ASN A 349 -18.03 -5.70 12.13
N LEU A 350 -17.70 -6.21 10.95
CA LEU A 350 -17.29 -5.41 9.81
C LEU A 350 -18.36 -4.38 9.43
N ASN A 351 -19.62 -4.81 9.30
CA ASN A 351 -20.75 -3.91 9.02
C ASN A 351 -20.93 -2.82 10.08
N LYS A 352 -20.61 -3.09 11.35
CA LYS A 352 -20.62 -2.07 12.41
C LYS A 352 -19.45 -1.09 12.26
N LYS A 353 -18.26 -1.60 11.97
CA LYS A 353 -17.03 -0.80 11.83
C LYS A 353 -17.08 0.13 10.61
N LEU A 354 -17.62 -0.32 9.49
CA LEU A 354 -17.73 0.49 8.26
C LEU A 354 -18.51 1.80 8.43
N LYS A 355 -19.37 1.91 9.46
CA LYS A 355 -20.05 3.17 9.80
C LYS A 355 -19.10 4.30 10.21
N PHE A 356 -17.91 3.93 10.68
CA PHE A 356 -16.87 4.86 11.11
C PHE A 356 -15.82 5.12 10.02
N PHE A 357 -15.80 4.31 8.96
CA PHE A 357 -14.80 4.39 7.89
C PHE A 357 -15.49 4.57 6.54
N SER A 358 -15.79 5.82 6.20
CA SER A 358 -16.41 6.20 4.94
C SER A 358 -15.82 7.49 4.37
N GLU A 359 -16.24 7.83 3.15
CA GLU A 359 -15.90 9.09 2.50
C GLU A 359 -16.32 10.32 3.31
N VAL A 360 -17.32 10.20 4.20
CA VAL A 360 -17.75 11.30 5.09
C VAL A 360 -16.64 11.67 6.08
N GLN A 361 -15.98 10.67 6.68
CA GLN A 361 -14.86 10.92 7.58
C GLN A 361 -13.64 11.45 6.82
N ILE A 362 -13.38 10.95 5.60
CA ILE A 362 -12.31 11.49 4.75
C ILE A 362 -12.55 12.98 4.45
N ARG A 363 -13.77 13.36 4.06
CA ARG A 363 -14.14 14.77 3.85
C ARG A 363 -13.84 15.61 5.09
N GLN A 364 -14.27 15.15 6.26
CA GLN A 364 -14.03 15.87 7.51
C GLN A 364 -12.54 16.03 7.81
N ILE A 365 -11.73 14.98 7.60
CA ILE A 365 -10.27 15.03 7.80
C ILE A 365 -9.66 16.08 6.87
N TYR A 366 -9.96 16.05 5.58
CA TYR A 366 -9.41 17.01 4.62
C TYR A 366 -9.90 18.44 4.86
N THR A 367 -11.16 18.64 5.26
CA THR A 367 -11.66 19.95 5.68
C THR A 367 -10.90 20.46 6.89
N ASN A 368 -10.74 19.65 7.94
CA ASN A 368 -10.01 20.04 9.15
C ASN A 368 -8.55 20.39 8.86
N ILE A 369 -7.88 19.60 8.02
CA ILE A 369 -6.51 19.87 7.57
C ILE A 369 -6.46 21.18 6.78
N TYR A 370 -7.40 21.42 5.87
CA TYR A 370 -7.40 22.64 5.09
C TYR A 370 -7.66 23.89 5.95
N GLU A 371 -8.65 23.84 6.84
CA GLU A 371 -8.93 24.96 7.76
C GLU A 371 -7.75 25.25 8.69
N SER A 372 -7.06 24.22 9.22
CA SER A 372 -5.88 24.42 10.07
C SER A 372 -4.70 25.06 9.33
N MET A 373 -4.67 24.93 8.00
CA MET A 373 -3.66 25.57 7.14
C MET A 373 -4.08 26.96 6.61
N LYS A 374 -5.34 27.38 6.75
CA LYS A 374 -5.80 28.67 6.22
C LYS A 374 -5.28 29.88 6.98
N GLU A 375 -5.02 29.72 8.27
CA GLU A 375 -4.54 30.80 9.14
C GLU A 375 -3.16 31.34 8.72
N THR A 376 -2.48 30.68 7.78
CA THR A 376 -1.22 31.11 7.20
C THR A 376 -1.37 31.49 5.72
N HIS A 377 -0.89 32.67 5.34
CA HIS A 377 -0.88 33.13 3.94
C HIS A 377 0.39 32.61 3.23
N PRO A 378 0.28 31.85 2.14
CA PRO A 378 1.43 31.34 1.40
C PRO A 378 2.19 32.47 0.72
N ILE A 379 3.52 32.45 0.84
CA ILE A 379 4.41 33.34 0.08
C ILE A 379 4.87 32.58 -1.16
N GLN A 380 4.80 33.23 -2.32
CA GLN A 380 5.43 32.73 -3.56
C GLN A 380 6.94 32.62 -3.32
N LEU A 381 7.45 31.39 -3.27
CA LEU A 381 8.88 31.14 -3.16
C LEU A 381 9.53 31.29 -4.54
N SER A 382 10.53 32.15 -4.66
CA SER A 382 11.48 32.06 -5.76
C SER A 382 12.35 30.82 -5.53
N TRP A 383 12.37 29.92 -6.51
CA TRP A 383 13.15 28.69 -6.41
C TRP A 383 14.64 29.02 -6.22
N GLN A 384 15.20 28.60 -5.10
CA GLN A 384 16.65 28.46 -4.94
C GLN A 384 16.92 26.99 -4.66
N PRO A 385 17.84 26.35 -5.41
CA PRO A 385 18.18 24.96 -5.15
C PRO A 385 18.65 24.82 -3.70
N PRO A 386 18.17 23.83 -2.94
CA PRO A 386 18.66 23.61 -1.60
C PRO A 386 20.17 23.38 -1.68
N LYS A 387 20.94 24.06 -0.81
CA LYS A 387 22.33 23.68 -0.58
C LYS A 387 22.28 22.24 -0.06
N VAL A 388 22.65 21.29 -0.92
CA VAL A 388 22.94 19.91 -0.50
C VAL A 388 23.95 20.05 0.62
N LEU A 389 23.53 19.74 1.85
CA LEU A 389 24.44 19.82 2.99
C LEU A 389 25.62 18.89 2.67
N PRO A 390 26.87 19.38 2.74
CA PRO A 390 28.02 18.55 2.46
C PRO A 390 27.98 17.36 3.42
N VAL A 391 28.18 16.19 2.83
CA VAL A 391 28.29 14.91 3.50
C VAL A 391 29.43 14.99 4.53
N SER A 392 29.09 15.29 5.77
CA SER A 392 29.96 15.02 6.91
C SER A 392 29.88 13.51 7.16
N ILE A 393 30.70 12.74 6.44
CA ILE A 393 31.17 11.46 6.95
C ILE A 393 32.13 11.82 8.08
N SER A 394 31.58 12.23 9.22
CA SER A 394 32.31 12.08 10.46
C SER A 394 32.37 10.57 10.70
N PRO A 395 33.58 9.96 10.79
CA PRO A 395 33.66 8.58 11.22
C PRO A 395 33.08 8.57 12.63
N THR A 396 31.92 7.95 12.79
CA THR A 396 31.40 7.60 14.11
C THR A 396 32.50 6.86 14.82
N ARG A 397 33.12 7.52 15.80
CA ARG A 397 33.93 6.84 16.83
C ARG A 397 33.04 5.74 17.36
N SER A 398 33.39 4.50 17.06
CA SER A 398 32.81 3.35 17.71
C SER A 398 32.90 3.59 19.22
N LEU A 399 31.76 3.49 19.90
CA LEU A 399 31.76 3.40 21.35
C LEU A 399 32.69 2.25 21.72
N PRO A 400 33.70 2.46 22.59
CA PRO A 400 34.63 1.40 22.94
C PRO A 400 33.85 0.20 23.44
N THR A 401 34.11 -0.99 22.88
CA THR A 401 33.43 -2.26 23.19
C THR A 401 33.38 -2.57 24.70
N ARG A 402 34.23 -1.91 25.49
CA ARG A 402 34.24 -1.95 26.96
C ARG A 402 33.05 -1.25 27.65
N MET A 403 32.37 -0.29 27.01
CA MET A 403 31.23 0.41 27.63
C MET A 403 29.91 -0.36 27.51
N VAL A 404 29.67 -1.06 26.39
CA VAL A 404 28.42 -1.82 26.17
C VAL A 404 28.28 -2.98 27.16
N LEU A 405 29.39 -3.62 27.54
CA LEU A 405 29.38 -4.71 28.50
C LEU A 405 29.03 -4.28 29.93
N LYS A 406 29.14 -3.00 30.31
CA LYS A 406 28.80 -2.56 31.68
C LYS A 406 27.29 -2.41 31.88
N VAL A 407 26.54 -2.08 30.85
CA VAL A 407 25.10 -1.75 30.91
C VAL A 407 24.18 -2.98 30.80
N LEU A 408 24.72 -4.14 30.39
CA LEU A 408 23.90 -5.34 30.22
C LEU A 408 23.45 -5.97 31.57
N PRO A 409 22.22 -6.51 31.66
CA PRO A 409 21.75 -7.29 32.81
C PRO A 409 22.66 -8.48 33.10
N LYS A 410 22.84 -8.84 34.40
CA LYS A 410 23.66 -9.99 34.84
C LYS A 410 23.45 -11.30 34.06
N PRO A 411 22.20 -11.74 33.74
CA PRO A 411 22.01 -12.98 33.00
C PRO A 411 22.57 -12.93 31.56
N VAL A 412 22.53 -11.78 30.90
CA VAL A 412 23.09 -11.61 29.55
C VAL A 412 24.62 -11.65 29.57
N LYS A 413 25.23 -11.07 30.62
CA LYS A 413 26.69 -11.12 30.84
C LYS A 413 27.19 -12.55 31.03
N SER A 414 26.46 -13.42 31.73
CA SER A 414 26.89 -14.81 31.93
C SER A 414 26.81 -15.65 30.66
N ILE A 415 25.80 -15.42 29.81
CA ILE A 415 25.65 -16.10 28.53
C ILE A 415 26.78 -15.71 27.57
N LEU A 416 27.06 -14.40 27.45
CA LEU A 416 28.15 -13.91 26.61
C LEU A 416 29.53 -14.39 27.08
N LYS A 417 29.71 -14.52 28.41
CA LYS A 417 30.94 -15.10 28.97
C LYS A 417 31.07 -16.58 28.59
N ARG A 418 30.02 -17.39 28.75
CA ARG A 418 30.03 -18.80 28.35
C ARG A 418 30.33 -18.97 26.86
N LEU A 419 29.69 -18.20 25.99
CA LEU A 419 29.94 -18.24 24.54
C LEU A 419 31.40 -17.90 24.20
N ARG A 420 31.98 -16.90 24.87
CA ARG A 420 33.37 -16.52 24.66
C ARG A 420 34.34 -17.61 25.12
N ASP A 421 34.05 -18.25 26.24
CA ASP A 421 34.87 -19.32 26.81
C ASP A 421 34.76 -20.59 25.94
N THR A 422 33.59 -20.89 25.36
CA THR A 422 33.40 -21.98 24.39
C THR A 422 34.16 -21.73 23.08
N VAL A 423 34.14 -20.51 22.55
CA VAL A 423 34.90 -20.16 21.33
C VAL A 423 36.40 -20.25 21.55
N LYS A 424 36.89 -19.86 22.74
CA LYS A 424 38.31 -20.01 23.11
C LYS A 424 38.75 -21.46 23.34
N ALA A 425 37.84 -22.36 23.69
CA ALA A 425 38.15 -23.77 23.84
C ALA A 425 38.12 -24.52 22.50
N ALA A 426 37.55 -23.91 21.46
CA ALA A 426 37.46 -24.44 20.09
C ALA A 426 38.53 -23.86 19.14
N SER A 427 39.45 -23.04 19.67
CA SER A 427 40.58 -22.40 18.97
C SER A 427 41.86 -22.69 19.72
#